data_AF-A0A7S1E7R5-F1
#
_entry.id   AF-A0A7S1E7R5-F1
#
_cell.length_a   1.000
_cell.length_b   1.000
_cell.length_c   1.000
_cell.angle_alpha   90.00
_cell.angle_beta   90.00
_cell.angle_gamma   90.00
#
_symmetry.space_group_name_H-M   'P 1'
#
loop_
_entity.id
_entity.type
_entity.pdbx_description
1 polymer ?
#
loop_
_entity_poly.entity_id
_entity_poly.type
_entity_poly.pdbx_seq_one_letter_code
_entity_poly.pdbx_strand_id
1 'polypeptide(L)'
;MTRTPPPLKLSGLEPVAIGAGTLFVNIGERTNVTGSKAFARLILAGQFEEALAVARQQVENGAQVIDVNMDEAMLDSQAAMVRFLNLMAGEPEIARVPVMIDSSKWSVIEAGLKCIQGKGIVNSISLKEGEAEFKRQAKLVKRYGAAAVVMAFDEQGQADTFARKTEICARAYRILVDEVDFPPEDIIFDPNIFAIVTGIEEHDNYAVD
;
A
#
# COMPACT_ATOMS: atom_id res chain seq x y z
N MET A 1 4.84 15.95 26.89
CA MET A 1 4.56 14.50 26.90
C MET A 1 4.39 14.07 25.46
N THR A 2 5.34 13.36 24.86
CA THR A 2 5.16 12.74 23.54
C THR A 2 4.18 11.59 23.71
N ARG A 3 2.92 11.85 23.37
CA ARG A 3 1.86 10.86 23.42
C ARG A 3 2.13 9.87 22.28
N THR A 4 2.39 8.61 22.59
CA THR A 4 2.42 7.55 21.59
C THR A 4 1.11 7.62 20.78
N PRO A 5 1.16 7.61 19.44
CA PRO A 5 -0.05 7.63 18.64
C PRO A 5 -0.94 6.43 19.01
N PRO A 6 -2.27 6.55 18.88
CA PRO A 6 -3.16 5.42 19.07
C PRO A 6 -2.84 4.32 18.03
N PRO A 7 -3.31 3.09 18.24
CA PRO A 7 -3.06 2.01 17.28
C PRO A 7 -3.69 2.32 15.92
N LEU A 8 -2.95 2.01 14.84
CA LEU A 8 -3.48 1.94 13.48
C LEU A 8 -4.63 0.92 13.47
N LYS A 9 -5.80 1.36 13.03
CA LYS A 9 -6.98 0.51 12.87
C LYS A 9 -7.22 0.27 11.39
N LEU A 10 -7.37 -0.98 11.01
CA LEU A 10 -7.74 -1.44 9.68
C LEU A 10 -8.91 -2.41 9.80
N SER A 11 -9.58 -2.73 8.70
CA SER A 11 -10.53 -3.83 8.69
C SER A 11 -10.74 -4.41 7.30
N GLY A 12 -10.92 -5.73 7.25
CA GLY A 12 -11.76 -6.38 6.24
C GLY A 12 -13.17 -6.50 6.81
N LEU A 13 -13.68 -7.73 6.89
CA LEU A 13 -14.84 -8.09 7.71
C LEU A 13 -14.49 -8.16 9.21
N GLU A 14 -13.23 -8.45 9.54
CA GLU A 14 -12.72 -8.47 10.91
C GLU A 14 -11.85 -7.23 11.18
N PRO A 15 -11.87 -6.67 12.40
CA PRO A 15 -11.02 -5.55 12.76
C PRO A 15 -9.57 -5.99 13.00
N VAL A 16 -8.62 -5.17 12.55
CA VAL A 16 -7.18 -5.33 12.82
C VAL A 16 -6.68 -4.06 13.52
N ALA A 17 -6.00 -4.23 14.66
CA ALA A 17 -5.39 -3.13 15.41
C ALA A 17 -3.89 -3.35 15.56
N ILE A 18 -3.09 -2.39 15.09
CA ILE A 18 -1.62 -2.45 15.06
C ILE A 18 -1.10 -1.34 15.97
N GLY A 19 -0.45 -1.71 17.08
CA GLY A 19 0.10 -0.77 18.06
C GLY A 19 1.31 -1.34 18.79
N ALA A 20 1.69 -0.73 19.91
CA ALA A 20 2.94 -1.03 20.63
C ALA A 20 3.10 -2.49 21.12
N GLY A 21 2.01 -3.28 21.18
CA GLY A 21 2.03 -4.69 21.56
C GLY A 21 1.89 -5.66 20.39
N THR A 22 1.73 -5.17 19.16
CA THR A 22 1.58 -5.99 17.96
C THR A 22 2.96 -6.42 17.46
N LEU A 23 3.08 -7.69 17.03
CA LEU A 23 4.28 -8.18 16.34
C LEU A 23 4.32 -7.64 14.90
N PHE A 24 5.29 -8.11 14.11
CA PHE A 24 5.37 -7.80 12.69
C PHE A 24 4.08 -8.19 11.96
N VAL A 25 3.62 -7.31 11.06
CA VAL A 25 2.40 -7.52 10.27
C VAL A 25 2.80 -7.92 8.86
N ASN A 26 2.45 -9.14 8.46
CA ASN A 26 2.77 -9.63 7.12
C ASN A 26 1.71 -9.14 6.11
N ILE A 27 2.18 -8.48 5.05
CA ILE A 27 1.36 -8.08 3.90
C ILE A 27 1.64 -9.05 2.75
N GLY A 28 0.61 -9.72 2.25
CA GLY A 28 0.73 -10.68 1.15
C GLY A 28 0.95 -9.99 -0.19
N GLU A 29 2.12 -10.17 -0.79
CA GLU A 29 2.58 -9.52 -2.04
C GLU A 29 2.18 -10.22 -3.35
N ARG A 30 1.69 -11.47 -3.30
CA ARG A 30 1.61 -12.33 -4.51
C ARG A 30 0.44 -12.01 -5.42
N THR A 31 -0.50 -11.18 -4.98
CA THR A 31 -1.63 -10.63 -5.73
C THR A 31 -1.24 -9.38 -6.52
N ASN A 32 -0.06 -9.45 -7.14
CA ASN A 32 0.58 -8.37 -7.87
C ASN A 32 0.92 -8.84 -9.29
N VAL A 33 0.32 -8.20 -10.30
CA VAL A 33 0.54 -8.58 -11.71
C VAL A 33 2.00 -8.40 -12.14
N THR A 34 2.66 -7.35 -11.66
CA THR A 34 4.08 -7.10 -11.98
C THR A 34 5.01 -8.06 -11.21
N GLY A 35 4.70 -8.36 -9.95
CA GLY A 35 5.56 -9.13 -9.05
C GLY A 35 5.40 -10.66 -9.11
N SER A 36 4.25 -11.16 -9.57
CA SER A 36 3.90 -12.59 -9.49
C SER A 36 3.50 -13.18 -10.84
N LYS A 37 4.40 -13.93 -11.47
CA LYS A 37 4.15 -14.60 -12.77
C LYS A 37 2.89 -15.48 -12.76
N ALA A 38 2.60 -16.13 -11.65
CA ALA A 38 1.43 -17.00 -11.52
C ALA A 38 0.13 -16.18 -11.50
N PHE A 39 0.11 -15.07 -10.76
CA PHE A 39 -1.05 -14.18 -10.69
C PHE A 39 -1.27 -13.44 -12.02
N ALA A 40 -0.19 -12.89 -12.60
CA ALA A 40 -0.20 -12.24 -13.91
C ALA A 40 -0.85 -13.10 -14.99
N ARG A 41 -0.46 -14.38 -15.07
CA ARG A 41 -1.02 -15.33 -16.04
C ARG A 41 -2.54 -15.47 -15.92
N LEU A 42 -3.05 -15.60 -14.68
CA LEU A 42 -4.49 -15.76 -14.43
C LEU A 42 -5.26 -14.48 -14.79
N ILE A 43 -4.76 -13.32 -14.35
CA ILE A 43 -5.40 -12.02 -14.62
C ILE A 43 -5.42 -11.71 -16.11
N LEU A 44 -4.29 -11.90 -16.81
CA LEU A 44 -4.19 -11.67 -18.27
C LEU A 44 -5.04 -12.67 -19.09
N ALA A 45 -5.27 -13.87 -18.57
CA ALA A 45 -6.19 -14.85 -19.16
C ALA A 45 -7.67 -14.60 -18.79
N GLY A 46 -7.98 -13.58 -17.98
CA GLY A 46 -9.33 -13.29 -17.52
C GLY A 46 -9.88 -14.27 -16.47
N GLN A 47 -9.02 -15.09 -15.87
CA GLN A 47 -9.35 -16.12 -14.88
C GLN A 47 -9.31 -15.55 -13.45
N PHE A 48 -10.15 -14.53 -13.18
CA PHE A 48 -10.14 -13.81 -11.90
C PHE A 48 -10.55 -14.68 -10.71
N GLU A 49 -11.47 -15.62 -10.94
CA GLU A 49 -12.01 -16.52 -9.92
C GLU A 49 -10.93 -17.53 -9.47
N GLU A 50 -10.12 -18.03 -10.40
CA GLU A 50 -8.95 -18.87 -10.09
C GLU A 50 -7.87 -18.05 -9.36
N ALA A 51 -7.72 -16.77 -9.72
CA ALA A 51 -6.76 -15.87 -9.08
C ALA A 51 -7.05 -15.62 -7.58
N LEU A 52 -8.30 -15.80 -7.13
CA LEU A 52 -8.65 -15.75 -5.70
C LEU A 52 -7.90 -16.78 -4.86
N ALA A 53 -7.51 -17.91 -5.45
CA ALA A 53 -6.71 -18.92 -4.75
C ALA A 53 -5.35 -18.36 -4.31
N VAL A 54 -4.77 -17.41 -5.05
CA VAL A 54 -3.51 -16.75 -4.68
C VAL A 54 -3.71 -15.88 -3.44
N ALA A 55 -4.80 -15.12 -3.35
CA ALA A 55 -5.14 -14.33 -2.17
C ALA A 55 -5.41 -15.24 -0.96
N ARG A 56 -6.27 -16.25 -1.13
CA ARG A 56 -6.63 -17.21 -0.08
C ARG A 56 -5.41 -17.90 0.53
N GLN A 57 -4.52 -18.41 -0.32
CA GLN A 57 -3.33 -19.11 0.14
C GLN A 57 -2.41 -18.22 0.99
N GLN A 58 -2.35 -16.91 0.70
CA GLN A 58 -1.57 -15.98 1.50
C GLN A 58 -2.18 -15.77 2.88
N VAL A 59 -3.51 -15.61 2.97
CA VAL A 59 -4.21 -15.50 4.27
C VAL A 59 -4.03 -16.78 5.09
N GLU A 60 -4.20 -17.95 4.47
CA GLU A 60 -3.97 -19.26 5.11
C GLU A 60 -2.51 -19.42 5.62
N ASN A 61 -1.55 -18.80 4.93
CA ASN A 61 -0.13 -18.82 5.32
C ASN A 61 0.25 -17.65 6.27
N GLY A 62 -0.73 -16.91 6.80
CA GLY A 62 -0.53 -15.92 7.85
C GLY A 62 -0.41 -14.47 7.40
N ALA A 63 -0.72 -14.14 6.14
CA ALA A 63 -0.85 -12.75 5.71
C ALA A 63 -2.03 -12.08 6.47
N GLN A 64 -1.75 -10.93 7.07
CA GLN A 64 -2.71 -10.16 7.86
C GLN A 64 -3.33 -9.01 7.07
N VAL A 65 -2.74 -8.69 5.92
CA VAL A 65 -3.24 -7.74 4.91
C VAL A 65 -2.90 -8.34 3.54
N ILE A 66 -3.72 -8.10 2.53
CA ILE A 66 -3.44 -8.50 1.15
C ILE A 66 -3.17 -7.26 0.31
N ASP A 67 -1.99 -7.21 -0.32
CA ASP A 67 -1.64 -6.20 -1.32
C ASP A 67 -2.20 -6.61 -2.68
N VAL A 68 -2.89 -5.70 -3.37
CA VAL A 68 -3.48 -5.96 -4.68
C VAL A 68 -2.96 -4.94 -5.66
N ASN A 69 -2.21 -5.40 -6.66
CA ASN A 69 -1.67 -4.58 -7.74
C ASN A 69 -2.11 -5.11 -9.10
N MET A 70 -2.77 -4.24 -9.87
CA MET A 70 -3.29 -4.51 -11.22
C MET A 70 -2.64 -3.63 -12.30
N ASP A 71 -1.51 -3.01 -12.00
CA ASP A 71 -0.76 -2.22 -12.96
C ASP A 71 -0.07 -3.15 -13.97
N GLU A 72 -0.51 -3.04 -15.23
CA GLU A 72 0.04 -3.74 -16.37
C GLU A 72 -0.38 -2.99 -17.64
N ALA A 73 0.52 -2.87 -18.62
CA ALA A 73 0.29 -2.07 -19.82
C ALA A 73 -0.83 -2.64 -20.71
N MET A 74 -1.01 -3.96 -20.70
CA MET A 74 -2.03 -4.66 -21.50
C MET A 74 -3.40 -4.75 -20.82
N LEU A 75 -3.54 -4.23 -19.60
CA LEU A 75 -4.75 -4.38 -18.79
C LEU A 75 -5.47 -3.04 -18.61
N ASP A 76 -6.80 -3.08 -18.60
CA ASP A 76 -7.57 -2.01 -17.94
C ASP A 76 -7.42 -2.19 -16.42
N SER A 77 -6.34 -1.61 -15.87
CA SER A 77 -5.98 -1.73 -14.45
C SER A 77 -7.12 -1.30 -13.52
N GLN A 78 -7.90 -0.29 -13.92
CA GLN A 78 -9.00 0.21 -13.10
C GLN A 78 -10.14 -0.80 -13.05
N ALA A 79 -10.57 -1.33 -14.22
CA ALA A 79 -11.61 -2.34 -14.27
C ALA A 79 -11.18 -3.65 -13.60
N ALA A 80 -9.92 -4.06 -13.77
CA ALA A 80 -9.37 -5.25 -13.13
C ALA A 80 -9.30 -5.13 -11.60
N MET A 81 -8.87 -3.98 -11.08
CA MET A 81 -8.87 -3.69 -9.64
C MET A 81 -10.28 -3.83 -9.06
N VAL A 82 -11.24 -3.14 -9.66
CA VAL A 82 -12.65 -3.19 -9.22
C VAL A 82 -13.19 -4.62 -9.26
N ARG A 83 -12.97 -5.35 -10.37
CA ARG A 83 -13.46 -6.73 -10.51
C ARG A 83 -12.86 -7.65 -9.43
N PHE A 84 -11.55 -7.60 -9.23
CA PHE A 84 -10.89 -8.50 -8.30
C PHE A 84 -11.25 -8.20 -6.85
N LEU A 85 -11.31 -6.92 -6.45
CA LEU A 85 -11.72 -6.53 -5.10
C LEU A 85 -13.17 -6.94 -4.79
N ASN A 86 -14.09 -6.81 -5.75
CA ASN A 86 -15.47 -7.26 -5.58
C ASN A 86 -15.56 -8.79 -5.43
N LEU A 87 -14.73 -9.55 -6.16
CA LEU A 87 -14.65 -11.01 -6.01
C LEU A 87 -14.06 -11.40 -4.66
N MET A 88 -12.99 -10.72 -4.20
CA MET A 88 -12.41 -10.93 -2.87
C MET A 88 -13.45 -10.68 -1.76
N ALA A 89 -14.27 -9.64 -1.89
CA ALA A 89 -15.34 -9.34 -0.94
C ALA A 89 -16.41 -10.44 -0.86
N GLY A 90 -16.58 -11.25 -1.91
CA GLY A 90 -17.49 -12.39 -1.95
C GLY A 90 -16.96 -13.65 -1.27
N GLU A 91 -15.68 -13.69 -0.89
CA GLU A 91 -15.01 -14.84 -0.28
C GLU A 91 -14.65 -14.54 1.19
N PRO A 92 -15.43 -15.01 2.18
CA PRO A 92 -15.26 -14.63 3.58
C PRO A 92 -13.85 -14.86 4.15
N GLU A 93 -13.19 -15.95 3.75
CA GLU A 93 -11.82 -16.29 4.17
C GLU A 93 -10.78 -15.27 3.70
N ILE A 94 -11.02 -14.60 2.57
CA ILE A 94 -10.16 -13.53 2.07
C ILE A 94 -10.63 -12.19 2.66
N ALA A 95 -11.94 -11.93 2.61
CA ALA A 95 -12.54 -10.67 3.00
C ALA A 95 -12.34 -10.32 4.49
N ARG A 96 -12.01 -11.29 5.35
CA ARG A 96 -11.74 -11.03 6.78
C ARG A 96 -10.53 -10.11 7.02
N VAL A 97 -9.51 -10.13 6.16
CA VAL A 97 -8.33 -9.26 6.30
C VAL A 97 -8.47 -7.96 5.51
N PRO A 98 -7.83 -6.85 5.96
CA PRO A 98 -7.78 -5.61 5.19
C PRO A 98 -7.07 -5.77 3.85
N VAL A 99 -7.37 -4.87 2.92
CA VAL A 99 -6.72 -4.79 1.60
C VAL A 99 -5.82 -3.55 1.53
N MET A 100 -4.62 -3.74 1.00
CA MET A 100 -3.74 -2.68 0.52
C MET A 100 -3.94 -2.55 -1.00
N ILE A 101 -4.41 -1.39 -1.45
CA ILE A 101 -4.68 -1.10 -2.86
C ILE A 101 -3.40 -0.49 -3.44
N ASP A 102 -2.73 -1.25 -4.30
CA ASP A 102 -1.44 -0.88 -4.90
C ASP A 102 -1.59 -0.47 -6.37
N SER A 103 -1.23 0.78 -6.67
CA SER A 103 -1.10 1.27 -8.04
C SER A 103 -0.31 2.58 -8.09
N SER A 104 0.43 2.76 -9.19
CA SER A 104 1.04 4.04 -9.58
C SER A 104 0.03 5.08 -10.08
N LYS A 105 -1.22 4.69 -10.34
CA LYS A 105 -2.27 5.56 -10.90
C LYS A 105 -3.32 5.85 -9.84
N TRP A 106 -3.48 7.12 -9.47
CA TRP A 106 -4.50 7.55 -8.52
C TRP A 106 -5.93 7.10 -8.91
N SER A 107 -6.26 7.07 -10.20
CA SER A 107 -7.58 6.63 -10.67
C SER A 107 -7.88 5.16 -10.32
N VAL A 108 -6.87 4.30 -10.29
CA VAL A 108 -7.00 2.88 -9.91
C VAL A 108 -7.16 2.76 -8.39
N ILE A 109 -6.33 3.49 -7.62
CA ILE A 109 -6.45 3.58 -6.16
C ILE A 109 -7.86 4.01 -5.77
N GLU A 110 -8.34 5.12 -6.34
CA GLU A 110 -9.65 5.68 -6.00
C GLU A 110 -10.80 4.75 -6.43
N ALA A 111 -10.66 4.03 -7.54
CA ALA A 111 -11.64 3.01 -7.91
C ALA A 111 -11.68 1.86 -6.90
N GLY A 112 -10.53 1.41 -6.41
CA GLY A 112 -10.45 0.39 -5.36
C GLY A 112 -11.05 0.85 -4.03
N LEU A 113 -10.75 2.09 -3.61
CA LEU A 113 -11.29 2.68 -2.38
C LEU A 113 -12.82 2.76 -2.38
N LYS A 114 -13.44 2.96 -3.56
CA LYS A 114 -14.90 2.96 -3.72
C LYS A 114 -15.53 1.57 -3.61
N CYS A 115 -14.73 0.50 -3.70
CA CYS A 115 -15.21 -0.88 -3.72
C CYS A 115 -15.00 -1.63 -2.40
N ILE A 116 -14.01 -1.24 -1.59
CA ILE A 116 -13.76 -1.88 -0.29
C ILE A 116 -14.76 -1.38 0.77
N GLN A 117 -15.27 -2.30 1.59
CA GLN A 117 -16.18 -1.97 2.70
C GLN A 117 -15.42 -1.57 3.97
N GLY A 118 -14.33 -2.29 4.27
CA GLY A 118 -13.51 -2.06 5.46
C GLY A 118 -12.47 -0.96 5.27
N LYS A 119 -11.77 -0.62 6.35
CA LYS A 119 -10.66 0.34 6.30
C LYS A 119 -9.40 -0.33 5.73
N GLY A 120 -9.14 -0.06 4.45
CA GLY A 120 -7.94 -0.51 3.74
C GLY A 120 -6.75 0.47 3.83
N ILE A 121 -5.72 0.16 3.05
CA ILE A 121 -4.48 0.96 2.94
C ILE A 121 -4.31 1.38 1.48
N VAL A 122 -3.93 2.64 1.25
CA VAL A 122 -3.48 3.11 -0.06
C VAL A 122 -1.98 2.88 -0.21
N ASN A 123 -1.57 2.18 -1.26
CA ASN A 123 -0.19 2.01 -1.67
C ASN A 123 -0.01 2.61 -3.08
N SER A 124 0.46 3.85 -3.22
CA SER A 124 0.92 4.78 -2.18
C SER A 124 0.70 6.22 -2.64
N ILE A 125 1.02 7.18 -1.77
CA ILE A 125 1.13 8.60 -2.10
C ILE A 125 2.57 9.08 -1.87
N SER A 126 3.00 10.15 -2.56
CA SER A 126 4.35 10.71 -2.42
C SER A 126 4.42 12.17 -2.84
N LEU A 127 5.57 12.82 -2.61
CA LEU A 127 5.85 14.19 -3.02
C LEU A 127 6.38 14.29 -4.47
N LYS A 128 6.45 13.17 -5.22
CA LYS A 128 6.96 13.10 -6.60
C LYS A 128 6.35 14.14 -7.54
N GLU A 129 5.03 14.32 -7.48
CA GLU A 129 4.28 15.26 -8.33
C GLU A 129 4.10 16.63 -7.66
N GLY A 130 4.85 16.88 -6.59
CA GLY A 130 4.80 18.09 -5.80
C GLY A 130 3.75 18.07 -4.69
N GLU A 131 3.90 19.03 -3.80
CA GLU A 131 3.13 19.15 -2.57
C GLU A 131 1.61 19.33 -2.77
N ALA A 132 1.20 20.05 -3.82
CA ALA A 132 -0.22 20.29 -4.09
C ALA A 132 -0.97 18.98 -4.38
N GLU A 133 -0.36 18.10 -5.19
CA GLU A 133 -0.94 16.81 -5.55
C GLU A 133 -0.90 15.85 -4.36
N PHE A 134 0.20 15.81 -3.61
CA PHE A 134 0.31 15.05 -2.38
C PHE A 134 -0.81 15.41 -1.37
N LYS A 135 -1.05 16.71 -1.14
CA LYS A 135 -2.15 17.18 -0.28
C LYS A 135 -3.53 16.82 -0.84
N ARG A 136 -3.73 16.87 -2.16
CA ARG A 136 -4.98 16.48 -2.81
C ARG A 136 -5.28 15.01 -2.56
N GLN A 137 -4.31 14.14 -2.81
CA GLN A 137 -4.42 12.70 -2.60
C GLN A 137 -4.64 12.38 -1.12
N ALA A 138 -3.84 12.95 -0.20
CA ALA A 138 -4.00 12.75 1.24
C ALA A 138 -5.38 13.16 1.77
N LYS A 139 -5.94 14.28 1.30
CA LYS A 139 -7.31 14.70 1.64
C LYS A 139 -8.36 13.69 1.17
N LEU A 140 -8.16 13.09 -0.01
CA LEU A 140 -9.05 12.05 -0.51
C LEU A 140 -8.91 10.76 0.29
N VAL A 141 -7.68 10.30 0.59
CA VAL A 141 -7.45 9.13 1.45
C VAL A 141 -8.15 9.32 2.80
N LYS A 142 -7.97 10.48 3.44
CA LYS A 142 -8.65 10.85 4.69
C LYS A 142 -10.17 10.81 4.54
N ARG A 143 -10.71 11.33 3.42
CA ARG A 143 -12.15 11.33 3.14
C ARG A 143 -12.73 9.93 2.97
N TYR A 144 -11.99 9.01 2.35
CA TYR A 144 -12.37 7.59 2.26
C TYR A 144 -12.15 6.84 3.58
N GLY A 145 -11.44 7.43 4.54
CA GLY A 145 -11.15 6.83 5.84
C GLY A 145 -10.10 5.72 5.79
N ALA A 146 -9.25 5.70 4.77
CA ALA A 146 -8.18 4.71 4.61
C ALA A 146 -6.86 5.18 5.25
N ALA A 147 -5.96 4.22 5.52
CA ALA A 147 -4.55 4.51 5.83
C ALA A 147 -3.75 4.76 4.54
N ALA A 148 -2.56 5.35 4.65
CA ALA A 148 -1.69 5.62 3.51
C ALA A 148 -0.27 5.13 3.74
N VAL A 149 0.26 4.40 2.76
CA VAL A 149 1.70 4.29 2.55
C VAL A 149 2.19 5.61 1.93
N VAL A 150 3.25 6.16 2.51
CA VAL A 150 3.92 7.37 2.06
C VAL A 150 5.35 7.00 1.66
N MET A 151 5.60 7.00 0.35
CA MET A 151 6.93 6.68 -0.19
C MET A 151 7.90 7.82 0.10
N ALA A 152 9.15 7.47 0.41
CA ALA A 152 10.26 8.41 0.43
C ALA A 152 10.69 8.78 -1.01
N PHE A 153 9.81 9.50 -1.72
CA PHE A 153 9.99 10.01 -3.08
C PHE A 153 9.45 11.44 -3.13
N ASP A 154 10.30 12.40 -3.48
CA ASP A 154 9.94 13.81 -3.65
C ASP A 154 10.22 14.33 -5.09
N GLU A 155 10.12 15.63 -5.28
CA GLU A 155 10.33 16.30 -6.57
C GLU A 155 11.76 16.09 -7.13
N GLN A 156 12.72 15.66 -6.30
CA GLN A 156 14.11 15.40 -6.68
C GLN A 156 14.38 13.91 -6.94
N GLY A 157 13.43 13.01 -6.69
CA GLY A 157 13.58 11.58 -6.94
C GLY A 157 13.36 10.71 -5.70
N GLN A 158 13.74 9.44 -5.83
CA GLN A 158 13.67 8.46 -4.74
C GLN A 158 14.77 8.70 -3.71
N ALA A 159 14.47 8.51 -2.42
CA ALA A 159 15.46 8.56 -1.36
C ALA A 159 16.23 7.24 -1.26
N ASP A 160 17.50 7.30 -1.65
CA ASP A 160 18.49 6.22 -1.63
C ASP A 160 19.35 6.23 -0.34
N THR A 161 19.63 7.39 0.23
CA THR A 161 20.44 7.56 1.45
C THR A 161 19.61 7.79 2.71
N PHE A 162 20.13 7.40 3.89
CA PHE A 162 19.49 7.66 5.20
C PHE A 162 19.04 9.12 5.39
N ALA A 163 19.91 10.07 5.02
CA ALA A 163 19.61 11.50 5.13
C ALA A 163 18.40 11.90 4.27
N ARG A 164 18.32 11.42 3.03
CA ARG A 164 17.19 11.68 2.14
C ARG A 164 15.92 10.99 2.62
N LYS A 165 16.01 9.74 3.09
CA LYS A 165 14.86 8.98 3.61
C LYS A 165 14.23 9.74 4.79
N THR A 166 15.05 10.17 5.74
CA THR A 166 14.58 10.91 6.92
C THR A 166 14.07 12.32 6.60
N GLU A 167 14.72 13.06 5.69
CA GLU A 167 14.28 14.38 5.22
C GLU A 167 12.88 14.32 4.61
N ILE A 168 12.66 13.43 3.64
CA ILE A 168 11.39 13.33 2.90
C ILE A 168 10.28 12.87 3.84
N CYS A 169 10.51 11.83 4.66
CA CYS A 169 9.51 11.36 5.61
C CYS A 169 9.14 12.43 6.64
N ALA A 170 10.12 13.20 7.15
CA ALA A 170 9.86 14.30 8.08
C ALA A 170 9.04 15.42 7.43
N ARG A 171 9.37 15.82 6.19
CA ARG A 171 8.60 16.81 5.43
C ARG A 171 7.17 16.33 5.18
N ALA A 172 7.00 15.10 4.70
CA ALA A 172 5.70 14.51 4.43
C ALA A 172 4.85 14.42 5.70
N TYR A 173 5.43 14.02 6.83
CA TYR A 173 4.74 14.00 8.13
C TYR A 173 4.18 15.37 8.50
N ARG A 174 5.00 16.43 8.38
CA ARG A 174 4.59 17.81 8.69
C ARG A 174 3.43 18.26 7.82
N ILE A 175 3.51 18.02 6.51
CA ILE A 175 2.42 18.35 5.58
C ILE A 175 1.14 17.58 5.95
N LEU A 176 1.25 16.28 6.21
CA LEU A 176 0.10 15.43 6.52
C LEU A 176 -0.56 15.84 7.84
N VAL A 177 0.21 15.95 8.91
CA VAL A 177 -0.32 16.20 10.26
C VAL A 177 -0.66 17.67 10.48
N ASP A 178 0.25 18.59 10.15
CA ASP A 178 0.10 20.00 10.50
C ASP A 178 -0.81 20.75 9.51
N GLU A 179 -0.92 20.30 8.25
CA GLU A 179 -1.68 21.02 7.20
C GLU A 179 -2.91 20.28 6.66
N VAL A 180 -2.86 18.95 6.56
CA VAL A 180 -3.99 18.11 6.11
C VAL A 180 -4.83 17.59 7.29
N ASP A 181 -4.30 17.68 8.51
CA ASP A 181 -4.89 17.09 9.72
C ASP A 181 -5.09 15.57 9.53
N PHE A 182 -4.15 14.92 8.86
CA PHE A 182 -4.17 13.48 8.64
C PHE A 182 -3.79 12.74 9.94
N PRO A 183 -4.53 11.70 10.37
CA PRO A 183 -4.21 10.99 11.61
C PRO A 183 -2.81 10.37 11.54
N PRO A 184 -1.89 10.67 12.46
CA PRO A 184 -0.52 10.17 12.39
C PRO A 184 -0.44 8.64 12.52
N GLU A 185 -1.39 8.01 13.21
CA GLU A 185 -1.51 6.54 13.29
C GLU A 185 -1.86 5.88 11.94
N ASP A 186 -2.38 6.64 10.97
CA ASP A 186 -2.76 6.15 9.64
C ASP A 186 -1.67 6.34 8.59
N ILE A 187 -0.48 6.83 8.99
CA ILE A 187 0.67 7.06 8.13
C ILE A 187 1.63 5.87 8.24
N ILE A 188 1.91 5.21 7.11
CA ILE A 188 2.90 4.14 7.00
C ILE A 188 4.02 4.66 6.10
N PHE A 189 5.19 4.95 6.66
CA PHE A 189 6.32 5.37 5.83
C PHE A 189 6.98 4.17 5.15
N ASP A 190 7.18 4.26 3.84
CA ASP A 190 8.05 3.36 3.08
C ASP A 190 9.35 4.10 2.73
N PRO A 191 10.46 3.80 3.41
CA PRO A 191 11.75 4.43 3.15
C PRO A 191 12.47 3.87 1.91
N ASN A 192 11.81 3.07 1.07
CA ASN A 192 12.34 2.34 -0.09
C ASN A 192 13.36 1.26 0.28
N ILE A 193 12.96 -0.01 0.16
CA ILE A 193 13.87 -1.15 0.21
C ILE A 193 14.41 -1.39 -1.20
N PHE A 194 15.72 -1.20 -1.39
CA PHE A 194 16.38 -1.40 -2.68
C PHE A 194 17.06 -2.77 -2.80
N ALA A 195 17.28 -3.19 -4.04
CA ALA A 195 18.06 -4.39 -4.32
C ALA A 195 19.53 -4.18 -3.93
N ILE A 196 20.04 -5.12 -3.13
CA ILE A 196 21.46 -5.28 -2.83
C ILE A 196 22.05 -6.44 -3.64
N VAL A 197 23.37 -6.62 -3.60
CA VAL A 197 24.08 -7.65 -4.38
C VAL A 197 23.91 -7.44 -5.89
N THR A 198 23.97 -6.18 -6.33
CA THR A 198 23.86 -5.79 -7.74
C THR A 198 25.21 -5.80 -8.47
N GLY A 199 26.32 -5.84 -7.74
CA GLY A 199 27.67 -5.67 -8.28
C GLY A 199 28.06 -4.20 -8.51
N ILE A 200 27.28 -3.25 -7.98
CA ILE A 200 27.51 -1.80 -8.04
C ILE A 200 27.84 -1.32 -6.63
N GLU A 201 29.02 -0.73 -6.41
CA GLU A 201 29.54 -0.33 -5.08
C GLU A 201 28.63 0.68 -4.38
N GLU A 202 28.01 1.59 -5.14
CA GLU A 202 27.05 2.56 -4.63
C GLU A 202 25.83 1.93 -3.96
N HIS A 203 25.55 0.64 -4.20
CA HIS A 203 24.39 -0.07 -3.65
C HIS A 203 24.71 -0.86 -2.37
N ASP A 204 25.97 -0.92 -1.94
CA ASP A 204 26.42 -1.77 -0.82
C ASP A 204 25.76 -1.38 0.51
N ASN A 205 25.45 -0.09 0.70
CA ASN A 205 24.88 0.42 1.94
C ASN A 205 23.33 0.44 1.97
N TYR A 206 22.63 0.04 0.90
CA TYR A 206 21.16 0.08 0.87
C TYR A 206 20.45 -0.80 1.92
N ALA A 207 21.15 -1.75 2.54
CA ALA A 207 20.62 -2.59 3.62
C ALA A 207 21.18 -2.23 5.01
N VAL A 208 22.01 -1.19 5.08
CA VAL A 208 22.63 -0.68 6.32
C VAL A 208 22.01 0.67 6.69
N ASP A 209 21.79 1.53 5.69
CA ASP A 209 21.25 2.89 5.80
C ASP A 209 19.71 2.94 5.69
#